data_AF-A0A956N846-F1
#
_entry.id   AF-A0A956N846-F1
#
_cell.length_a   1.000
_cell.length_b   1.000
_cell.length_c   1.000
_cell.angle_alpha   90.00
_cell.angle_beta   90.00
_cell.angle_gamma   90.00
#
_symmetry.space_group_name_H-M   'P 1'
#
loop_
_entity.id
_entity.type
_entity.pdbx_description
1 polymer ?
#
loop_
_entity_poly.entity_id
_entity_poly.type
_entity_poly.pdbx_seq_one_letter_code
_entity_poly.pdbx_strand_id
1 'polypeptide(L)'
;MPPRFRDLLAGLAGVALWATSALAFVDPVWEIEGAPTGSAMHESLRREASLAYAKEREWFPRDLRGRVSIAWVADPEEFARRSGHDPYTVSGAARADRNEVLLNASSFLNRPERVRGVLDHELCHLLFARATSGAEVEPPRWLDEGVAMWRSGDWDLGLEQRRRHADVLRDAAAAGSLFELADLDGSFPGGAFFGVAYAQSVSFVEWLIARGGEDTLLLFLRYLDEDQDPEPAFAAAYGLSLDDAEERWRRQIAGGPLGKLPSGSAMFGAFTTLFGLGLMIRVFFRRRRAQRWAREEDLAEAVAAGEAARAAYERSGSAGSGDPPR
;
A
#
# COMPACT_ATOMS: atom_id res chain seq x y z
N MET A 1 -6.21 -33.43 -34.18
CA MET A 1 -5.07 -32.85 -34.92
C MET A 1 -4.54 -31.73 -34.04
N PRO A 2 -3.32 -31.78 -33.50
CA PRO A 2 -2.81 -30.68 -32.70
C PRO A 2 -2.57 -29.46 -33.63
N PRO A 3 -2.80 -28.23 -33.14
CA PRO A 3 -2.59 -27.03 -33.95
C PRO A 3 -1.14 -26.96 -34.42
N ARG A 4 -0.97 -26.56 -35.67
CA ARG A 4 0.30 -26.61 -36.40
C ARG A 4 1.27 -25.61 -35.78
N PHE A 5 2.48 -26.08 -35.52
CA PHE A 5 3.67 -25.34 -35.02
C PHE A 5 4.01 -24.01 -35.75
N ARG A 6 3.28 -23.62 -36.79
CA ARG A 6 3.48 -22.36 -37.53
C ARG A 6 2.87 -21.16 -36.79
N ASP A 7 1.85 -21.35 -35.96
CA ASP A 7 1.20 -20.24 -35.24
C ASP A 7 1.99 -19.82 -33.98
N LEU A 8 2.77 -20.74 -33.39
CA LEU A 8 3.66 -20.44 -32.26
C LEU A 8 4.92 -19.65 -32.66
N LEU A 9 5.34 -19.74 -33.93
CA LEU A 9 6.52 -19.03 -34.43
C LEU A 9 6.20 -17.61 -34.89
N ALA A 10 4.91 -17.26 -35.07
CA ALA A 10 4.49 -15.87 -35.30
C ALA A 10 4.58 -15.02 -34.01
N GLY A 11 4.42 -15.62 -32.83
CA GLY A 11 4.55 -14.93 -31.54
C GLY A 11 5.99 -14.68 -31.09
N LEU A 12 6.95 -15.50 -31.52
CA LEU A 12 8.37 -15.35 -31.14
C LEU A 12 9.19 -14.48 -32.11
N ALA A 13 8.62 -14.12 -33.26
CA ALA A 13 9.25 -13.23 -34.24
C ALA A 13 8.89 -11.74 -34.05
N GLY A 14 7.98 -11.42 -33.11
CA GLY A 14 7.56 -10.04 -32.81
C GLY A 14 8.40 -9.31 -31.76
N VAL A 15 9.34 -10.01 -31.10
CA VAL A 15 10.13 -9.48 -29.96
C VAL A 15 11.35 -8.66 -30.40
N ALA A 16 11.66 -8.62 -31.70
CA ALA A 16 12.70 -7.76 -32.25
C ALA A 16 12.19 -7.08 -33.52
N LEU A 17 11.70 -5.84 -33.38
CA LEU A 17 12.06 -4.67 -34.20
C LEU A 17 11.11 -3.50 -33.85
N TRP A 18 11.25 -2.96 -32.64
CA TRP A 18 11.23 -1.50 -32.53
C TRP A 18 12.63 -1.02 -32.94
N ALA A 19 12.98 -1.23 -34.21
CA ALA A 19 14.02 -0.43 -34.81
C ALA A 19 13.43 0.97 -34.90
N THR A 20 13.78 1.77 -33.90
CA THR A 20 13.59 3.21 -33.89
C THR A 20 13.90 3.71 -35.28
N SER A 21 12.90 4.27 -35.95
CA SER A 21 13.19 5.27 -36.97
C SER A 21 14.06 6.28 -36.24
N ALA A 22 15.34 6.36 -36.62
CA ALA A 22 16.34 7.22 -36.01
C ALA A 22 16.09 8.70 -36.34
N LEU A 23 14.84 9.14 -36.19
CA LEU A 23 14.55 10.52 -35.89
C LEU A 23 15.17 10.76 -34.51
N ALA A 24 16.18 11.62 -34.47
CA ALA A 24 16.77 12.05 -33.21
C ALA A 24 15.64 12.41 -32.24
N PHE A 25 15.58 11.71 -31.11
CA PHE A 25 14.67 12.06 -30.03
C PHE A 25 14.96 13.50 -29.63
N VAL A 26 13.95 14.35 -29.76
CA VAL A 26 14.03 15.77 -29.36
C VAL A 26 13.36 15.86 -28.00
N ASP A 27 14.15 16.16 -26.97
CA ASP A 27 13.61 16.38 -25.63
C ASP A 27 12.47 17.42 -25.67
N PRO A 28 11.40 17.23 -24.90
CA PRO A 28 10.30 18.18 -24.85
C PRO A 28 10.79 19.55 -24.37
N VAL A 29 10.13 20.59 -24.88
CA VAL A 29 10.38 21.95 -24.40
C VAL A 29 9.53 22.18 -23.16
N TRP A 30 10.16 22.21 -21.99
CA TRP A 30 9.50 22.52 -20.73
C TRP A 30 9.07 24.00 -20.66
N GLU A 31 7.78 24.21 -20.51
CA GLU A 31 7.16 25.50 -20.19
C GLU A 31 6.77 25.49 -18.71
N ILE A 32 7.44 26.30 -17.89
CA ILE A 32 7.16 26.33 -16.44
C ILE A 32 6.20 27.49 -16.15
N GLU A 33 5.01 27.17 -15.64
CA GLU A 33 4.02 28.15 -15.19
C GLU A 33 4.06 28.30 -13.66
N GLY A 34 3.66 29.47 -13.16
CA GLY A 34 3.58 29.72 -11.71
C GLY A 34 4.94 29.95 -11.01
N ALA A 35 6.06 29.83 -11.73
CA ALA A 35 7.40 30.17 -11.25
C ALA A 35 8.12 31.14 -12.22
N PRO A 36 8.56 32.34 -11.78
CA PRO A 36 9.21 33.31 -12.67
C PRO A 36 10.44 32.75 -13.37
N THR A 37 10.59 33.02 -14.67
CA THR A 37 11.75 32.62 -15.47
C THR A 37 13.05 33.13 -14.85
N GLY A 38 14.03 32.24 -14.69
CA GLY A 38 15.32 32.53 -14.04
C GLY A 38 15.30 32.50 -12.51
N SER A 39 14.17 32.18 -11.88
CA SER A 39 14.13 31.89 -10.44
C SER A 39 14.68 30.49 -10.13
N ALA A 40 15.21 30.29 -8.93
CA ALA A 40 15.68 28.98 -8.46
C ALA A 40 14.57 27.90 -8.52
N MET A 41 13.31 28.29 -8.25
CA MET A 41 12.17 27.38 -8.37
C MET A 41 11.95 26.96 -9.84
N HIS A 42 11.97 27.90 -10.78
CA HIS A 42 11.81 27.61 -12.21
C HIS A 42 12.90 26.68 -12.72
N GLU A 43 14.16 26.95 -12.38
CA GLU A 43 15.29 26.09 -12.76
C GLU A 43 15.21 24.70 -12.12
N SER A 44 14.77 24.64 -10.85
CA SER A 44 14.51 23.38 -10.17
C SER A 44 13.43 22.60 -10.91
N LEU A 45 12.22 23.12 -11.06
CA LEU A 45 11.11 22.44 -11.74
C LEU A 45 11.48 21.94 -13.14
N ARG A 46 12.20 22.75 -13.92
CA ARG A 46 12.69 22.34 -15.24
C ARG A 46 13.67 21.16 -15.15
N ARG A 47 14.68 21.24 -14.28
CA ARG A 47 15.62 20.13 -14.05
C ARG A 47 14.88 18.87 -13.59
N GLU A 48 13.95 19.06 -12.67
CA GLU A 48 13.21 18.00 -12.04
C GLU A 48 12.33 17.27 -13.09
N ALA A 49 11.61 18.02 -13.93
CA ALA A 49 10.82 17.46 -15.04
C ALA A 49 11.71 16.72 -16.06
N SER A 50 12.88 17.28 -16.41
CA SER A 50 13.83 16.59 -17.31
C SER A 50 14.30 15.25 -16.77
N LEU A 51 14.61 15.17 -15.47
CA LEU A 51 15.09 13.94 -14.84
C LEU A 51 13.98 12.90 -14.71
N ALA A 52 12.76 13.33 -14.37
CA ALA A 52 11.59 12.46 -14.34
C ALA A 52 11.28 11.89 -15.73
N TYR A 53 11.23 12.76 -16.74
CA TYR A 53 11.05 12.34 -18.13
C TYR A 53 12.13 11.38 -18.61
N ALA A 54 13.40 11.66 -18.29
CA ALA A 54 14.52 10.79 -18.68
C ALA A 54 14.39 9.38 -18.09
N LYS A 55 13.86 9.24 -16.88
CA LYS A 55 13.56 7.94 -16.26
C LYS A 55 12.38 7.24 -16.93
N GLU A 56 11.28 7.96 -17.16
CA GLU A 56 10.07 7.35 -17.70
C GLU A 56 10.19 6.98 -19.18
N ARG A 57 10.85 7.81 -19.98
CA ARG A 57 11.06 7.55 -21.42
C ARG A 57 11.85 6.27 -21.71
N GLU A 58 12.63 5.77 -20.76
CA GLU A 58 13.40 4.53 -20.95
C GLU A 58 12.49 3.31 -21.10
N TRP A 59 11.28 3.38 -20.53
CA TRP A 59 10.33 2.28 -20.53
C TRP A 59 9.25 2.42 -21.61
N PHE A 60 8.79 3.65 -21.89
CA PHE A 60 7.73 3.87 -22.87
C PHE A 60 8.22 3.84 -24.33
N PRO A 61 7.45 3.28 -25.26
CA PRO A 61 7.83 3.19 -26.68
C PRO A 61 7.65 4.49 -27.47
N ARG A 62 7.00 5.49 -26.88
CA ARG A 62 6.65 6.77 -27.51
C ARG A 62 7.07 7.94 -26.61
N ASP A 63 7.52 9.00 -27.26
CA ASP A 63 8.04 10.21 -26.61
C ASP A 63 6.99 11.31 -26.45
N LEU A 64 7.23 12.20 -25.48
CA LEU A 64 6.56 13.49 -25.42
C LEU A 64 7.14 14.40 -26.52
N ARG A 65 6.27 15.14 -27.21
CA ARG A 65 6.65 15.98 -28.35
C ARG A 65 6.12 17.39 -28.15
N GLY A 66 6.90 18.37 -28.59
CA GLY A 66 6.52 19.78 -28.54
C GLY A 66 6.70 20.39 -27.15
N ARG A 67 5.81 21.31 -26.80
CA ARG A 67 5.79 21.95 -25.48
C ARG A 67 5.04 21.08 -24.48
N VAL A 68 5.63 20.93 -23.30
CA VAL A 68 5.01 20.28 -22.13
C VAL A 68 5.01 21.30 -21.00
N SER A 69 3.83 21.64 -20.50
CA SER A 69 3.67 22.60 -19.41
C SER A 69 3.82 21.91 -18.06
N ILE A 70 4.62 22.49 -17.17
CA ILE A 70 4.70 22.13 -15.75
C ILE A 70 4.22 23.34 -14.95
N ALA A 71 2.98 23.28 -14.46
CA ALA A 71 2.35 24.37 -13.74
C ALA A 71 2.50 24.20 -12.24
N TRP A 72 3.21 25.13 -11.59
CA TRP A 72 3.26 25.24 -10.14
C TRP A 72 2.05 26.03 -9.65
N VAL A 73 1.00 25.34 -9.22
CA VAL A 73 -0.28 25.97 -8.86
C VAL A 73 -0.29 26.29 -7.36
N ALA A 74 -0.17 27.59 -7.05
CA ALA A 74 -0.07 28.07 -5.67
C ALA A 74 -1.40 28.02 -4.90
N ASP A 75 -2.50 28.31 -5.58
CA ASP A 75 -3.85 28.33 -5.02
C ASP A 75 -4.50 26.93 -5.11
N PRO A 76 -4.81 26.26 -3.98
CA PRO A 76 -5.49 24.97 -3.99
C PRO A 76 -6.83 25.00 -4.74
N GLU A 77 -7.56 26.12 -4.73
CA GLU A 77 -8.84 26.21 -5.45
C GLU A 77 -8.62 26.30 -6.97
N GLU A 78 -7.58 27.00 -7.42
CA GLU A 78 -7.17 26.98 -8.82
C GLU A 78 -6.74 25.58 -9.25
N PHE A 79 -5.96 24.89 -8.42
CA PHE A 79 -5.57 23.52 -8.69
C PHE A 79 -6.81 22.64 -8.87
N ALA A 80 -7.76 22.69 -7.92
CA ALA A 80 -9.00 21.92 -7.98
C ALA A 80 -9.80 22.17 -9.26
N ARG A 81 -9.93 23.45 -9.68
CA ARG A 81 -10.64 23.81 -10.92
C ARG A 81 -9.94 23.30 -12.18
N ARG A 82 -8.60 23.31 -12.20
CA ARG A 82 -7.81 22.88 -13.37
C ARG A 82 -7.69 21.36 -13.47
N SER A 83 -7.52 20.67 -12.33
CA SER A 83 -7.32 19.23 -12.25
C SER A 83 -8.62 18.44 -12.19
N GLY A 84 -9.70 19.01 -11.65
CA GLY A 84 -10.93 18.28 -11.35
C GLY A 84 -10.82 17.40 -10.10
N HIS A 85 -9.71 17.47 -9.37
CA HIS A 85 -9.44 16.67 -8.18
C HIS A 85 -9.50 17.51 -6.89
N ASP A 86 -9.78 16.85 -5.76
CA ASP A 86 -9.69 17.49 -4.45
C ASP A 86 -8.21 17.80 -4.14
N PRO A 87 -7.84 19.09 -3.98
CA PRO A 87 -6.46 19.51 -3.77
C PRO A 87 -5.86 18.99 -2.46
N TYR A 88 -6.68 18.52 -1.51
CA TYR A 88 -6.19 17.96 -0.25
C TYR A 88 -5.92 16.45 -0.33
N THR A 89 -6.23 15.82 -1.47
CA THR A 89 -6.08 14.37 -1.67
C THR A 89 -4.97 14.02 -2.66
N VAL A 90 -4.67 14.90 -3.61
CA VAL A 90 -3.64 14.68 -4.65
C VAL A 90 -2.59 15.80 -4.65
N SER A 91 -1.35 15.43 -4.97
CA SER A 91 -0.22 16.37 -5.03
C SER A 91 0.07 16.86 -6.45
N GLY A 92 -0.45 16.16 -7.45
CA GLY A 92 -0.32 16.49 -8.86
C GLY A 92 -1.54 16.03 -9.65
N ALA A 93 -1.61 16.45 -10.91
CA ALA A 93 -2.54 15.91 -11.89
C ALA A 93 -1.99 16.11 -13.31
N ALA A 94 -2.08 15.07 -14.12
CA ALA A 94 -1.75 15.10 -15.54
C ALA A 94 -2.98 15.41 -16.40
N ARG A 95 -2.77 16.21 -17.45
CA ARG A 95 -3.74 16.51 -18.50
C ARG A 95 -3.13 16.19 -19.84
N ALA A 96 -3.29 14.93 -20.23
CA ALA A 96 -2.71 14.36 -21.46
C ALA A 96 -3.15 15.10 -22.72
N ASP A 97 -4.41 15.55 -22.79
CA ASP A 97 -4.96 16.33 -23.90
C ASP A 97 -4.25 17.68 -24.10
N ARG A 98 -3.60 18.21 -23.06
CA ARG A 98 -2.93 19.53 -23.06
C ARG A 98 -1.42 19.47 -22.93
N ASN A 99 -0.83 18.27 -22.78
CA ASN A 99 0.57 18.09 -22.41
C ASN A 99 0.94 18.91 -21.17
N GLU A 100 0.11 18.84 -20.14
CA GLU A 100 0.22 19.67 -18.95
C GLU A 100 0.29 18.79 -17.71
N VAL A 101 1.25 19.08 -16.83
CA VAL A 101 1.29 18.58 -15.46
C VAL A 101 1.02 19.73 -14.52
N LEU A 102 0.04 19.55 -13.64
CA LEU A 102 -0.28 20.46 -12.57
C LEU A 102 0.36 19.95 -11.29
N LEU A 103 1.15 20.78 -10.61
CA LEU A 103 1.69 20.50 -9.28
C LEU A 103 0.96 21.37 -8.26
N ASN A 104 0.37 20.73 -7.24
CA ASN A 104 -0.24 21.45 -6.13
C ASN A 104 0.85 21.95 -5.18
N ALA A 105 1.21 23.23 -5.27
CA ALA A 105 2.30 23.82 -4.48
C ALA A 105 2.14 23.59 -2.97
N SER A 106 0.90 23.58 -2.47
CA SER A 106 0.60 23.41 -1.04
C SER A 106 1.05 22.05 -0.50
N SER A 107 1.05 21.00 -1.34
CA SER A 107 1.49 19.66 -0.99
C SER A 107 3.00 19.55 -0.75
N PHE A 108 3.79 20.52 -1.22
CA PHE A 108 5.25 20.48 -1.18
C PHE A 108 5.89 21.43 -0.17
N LEU A 109 5.11 22.27 0.52
CA LEU A 109 5.61 23.31 1.43
C LEU A 109 6.59 22.77 2.51
N ASN A 110 6.32 21.56 3.01
CA ASN A 110 7.15 20.90 4.02
C ASN A 110 7.87 19.66 3.50
N ARG A 111 7.76 19.38 2.20
CA ARG A 111 8.21 18.14 1.55
C ARG A 111 8.68 18.40 0.10
N PRO A 112 9.57 19.39 -0.14
CA PRO A 112 10.00 19.72 -1.49
C PRO A 112 10.73 18.57 -2.20
N GLU A 113 11.29 17.62 -1.46
CA GLU A 113 11.93 16.41 -1.98
C GLU A 113 10.98 15.52 -2.80
N ARG A 114 9.66 15.65 -2.59
CA ARG A 114 8.62 14.86 -3.26
C ARG A 114 8.30 15.33 -4.68
N VAL A 115 8.75 16.53 -5.07
CA VAL A 115 8.44 17.08 -6.40
C VAL A 115 8.87 16.12 -7.52
N ARG A 116 10.02 15.44 -7.38
CA ARG A 116 10.46 14.43 -8.35
C ARG A 116 9.48 13.27 -8.48
N GLY A 117 9.07 12.68 -7.36
CA GLY A 117 8.24 11.48 -7.38
C GLY A 117 6.84 11.75 -7.93
N VAL A 118 6.26 12.91 -7.60
CA VAL A 118 5.02 13.37 -8.23
C VAL A 118 5.23 13.61 -9.72
N LEU A 119 6.31 14.26 -10.15
CA LEU A 119 6.60 14.44 -11.58
C LEU A 119 6.79 13.11 -12.32
N ASP A 120 7.45 12.12 -11.71
CA ASP A 120 7.56 10.76 -12.27
C ASP A 120 6.18 10.18 -12.53
N HIS A 121 5.27 10.28 -11.55
CA HIS A 121 3.89 9.80 -11.65
C HIS A 121 3.08 10.54 -12.72
N GLU A 122 3.06 11.88 -12.69
CA GLU A 122 2.25 12.67 -13.61
C GLU A 122 2.78 12.63 -15.05
N LEU A 123 4.10 12.57 -15.26
CA LEU A 123 4.67 12.39 -16.60
C LEU A 123 4.44 10.97 -17.13
N CYS A 124 4.32 9.98 -16.25
CA CYS A 124 3.92 8.63 -16.63
C CYS A 124 2.56 8.63 -17.31
N HIS A 125 1.57 9.35 -16.78
CA HIS A 125 0.25 9.49 -17.41
C HIS A 125 0.33 10.13 -18.81
N LEU A 126 1.14 11.19 -18.97
CA LEU A 126 1.32 11.80 -20.31
C LEU A 126 1.92 10.79 -21.30
N LEU A 127 2.93 10.02 -20.89
CA LEU A 127 3.58 9.02 -21.72
C LEU A 127 2.69 7.81 -21.99
N PHE A 128 1.90 7.37 -21.02
CA PHE A 128 0.90 6.32 -21.15
C PHE A 128 -0.12 6.70 -22.22
N ALA A 129 -0.69 7.90 -22.14
CA ALA A 129 -1.61 8.41 -23.16
C ALA A 129 -0.98 8.51 -24.56
N ARG A 130 0.35 8.71 -24.66
CA ARG A 130 1.05 8.60 -25.95
C ARG A 130 1.19 7.16 -26.39
N ALA A 131 1.54 6.27 -25.47
CA ALA A 131 1.76 4.86 -25.71
C ALA A 131 0.48 4.12 -26.13
N THR A 132 -0.70 4.65 -25.83
CA THR A 132 -2.01 4.08 -26.17
C THR A 132 -2.83 5.01 -27.07
N SER A 133 -2.18 5.96 -27.76
CA SER A 133 -2.86 7.03 -28.50
C SER A 133 -3.73 6.56 -29.68
N GLY A 134 -3.48 5.34 -30.17
CA GLY A 134 -4.26 4.73 -31.25
C GLY A 134 -5.44 3.86 -30.79
N ALA A 135 -5.75 3.81 -29.50
CA ALA A 135 -6.88 3.03 -29.00
C ALA A 135 -8.24 3.61 -29.42
N GLU A 136 -9.18 2.75 -29.82
CA GLU A 136 -10.56 3.14 -30.18
C GLU A 136 -11.33 3.68 -28.97
N VAL A 137 -11.09 3.06 -27.81
CA VAL A 137 -11.68 3.40 -26.52
C VAL A 137 -10.60 3.81 -25.52
N GLU A 138 -10.96 4.67 -24.57
CA GLU A 138 -10.06 5.08 -23.51
C GLU A 138 -9.57 3.83 -22.75
N PRO A 139 -8.25 3.66 -22.57
CA PRO A 139 -7.72 2.56 -21.77
C PRO A 139 -8.28 2.58 -20.34
N PRO A 140 -8.36 1.41 -19.68
CA PRO A 140 -8.86 1.35 -18.32
C PRO A 140 -8.05 2.23 -17.35
N ARG A 141 -8.74 3.02 -16.53
CA ARG A 141 -8.13 3.90 -15.52
C ARG A 141 -7.28 3.11 -14.52
N TRP A 142 -7.68 1.89 -14.14
CA TRP A 142 -6.86 1.03 -13.28
C TRP A 142 -5.48 0.72 -13.89
N LEU A 143 -5.39 0.62 -15.22
CA LEU A 143 -4.14 0.30 -15.90
C LEU A 143 -3.20 1.50 -15.88
N ASP A 144 -3.70 2.68 -16.26
CA ASP A 144 -2.93 3.92 -16.25
C ASP A 144 -2.40 4.26 -14.84
N GLU A 145 -3.29 4.29 -13.84
CA GLU A 145 -2.92 4.55 -12.45
C GLU A 145 -1.98 3.47 -11.89
N GLY A 146 -2.24 2.20 -12.21
CA GLY A 146 -1.39 1.08 -11.79
C GLY A 146 0.03 1.16 -12.35
N VAL A 147 0.17 1.50 -13.64
CA VAL A 147 1.47 1.71 -14.30
C VAL A 147 2.18 2.94 -13.73
N ALA A 148 1.48 4.06 -13.58
CA ALA A 148 2.03 5.29 -13.01
C ALA A 148 2.53 5.10 -11.56
N MET A 149 1.84 4.28 -10.77
CA MET A 149 2.25 3.94 -9.40
C MET A 149 3.41 2.95 -9.35
N TRP A 150 3.42 1.96 -10.24
CA TRP A 150 4.53 1.00 -10.34
C TRP A 150 5.82 1.71 -10.75
N ARG A 151 5.75 2.59 -11.76
CA ARG A 151 6.89 3.36 -12.30
C ARG A 151 7.41 4.42 -11.34
N SER A 152 6.53 5.15 -10.65
CA SER A 152 6.95 6.21 -9.70
C SER A 152 7.53 5.65 -8.39
N GLY A 153 7.36 4.36 -8.13
CA GLY A 153 7.62 3.65 -6.87
C GLY A 153 9.03 3.67 -6.30
N ASP A 154 9.98 4.40 -6.89
CA ASP A 154 11.36 4.50 -6.43
C ASP A 154 11.66 5.73 -5.56
N TRP A 155 10.90 6.84 -5.65
CA TRP A 155 11.34 8.09 -5.00
C TRP A 155 10.32 8.82 -4.12
N ASP A 156 9.01 8.52 -4.19
CA ASP A 156 8.01 9.17 -3.31
C ASP A 156 7.29 8.25 -2.33
N LEU A 157 7.09 6.99 -2.71
CA LEU A 157 6.30 6.04 -1.92
C LEU A 157 7.14 5.37 -0.84
N GLY A 158 8.45 5.20 -1.10
CA GLY A 158 9.35 4.45 -0.22
C GLY A 158 8.83 3.05 0.12
N LEU A 159 9.56 2.35 0.99
CA LEU A 159 9.11 1.06 1.54
C LEU A 159 7.83 1.22 2.38
N GLU A 160 7.59 2.40 2.95
CA GLU A 160 6.48 2.65 3.86
C GLU A 160 5.14 2.71 3.13
N GLN A 161 5.04 3.42 2.01
CA GLN A 161 3.77 3.51 1.29
C GLN A 161 3.47 2.24 0.50
N ARG A 162 4.48 1.53 -0.02
CA ARG A 162 4.27 0.15 -0.54
C ARG A 162 3.69 -0.76 0.55
N ARG A 163 4.20 -0.69 1.79
CA ARG A 163 3.63 -1.42 2.93
C ARG A 163 2.20 -0.99 3.22
N ARG A 164 1.91 0.33 3.22
CA ARG A 164 0.56 0.84 3.43
C ARG A 164 -0.41 0.36 2.35
N HIS A 165 -0.03 0.36 1.07
CA HIS A 165 -0.87 -0.19 0.01
C HIS A 165 -1.10 -1.68 0.18
N ALA A 166 -0.07 -2.44 0.52
CA ALA A 166 -0.20 -3.87 0.81
C ALA A 166 -1.12 -4.15 2.02
N ASP A 167 -1.07 -3.31 3.05
CA ASP A 167 -1.95 -3.41 4.22
C ASP A 167 -3.40 -3.03 3.87
N VAL A 168 -3.62 -1.92 3.15
CA VAL A 168 -4.93 -1.51 2.65
C VAL A 168 -5.56 -2.59 1.79
N LEU A 169 -4.78 -3.17 0.87
CA LEU A 169 -5.24 -4.22 -0.02
C LEU A 169 -5.58 -5.51 0.73
N ARG A 170 -4.76 -5.88 1.72
CA ARG A 170 -5.02 -7.06 2.57
C ARG A 170 -6.30 -6.87 3.40
N ASP A 171 -6.48 -5.69 3.99
CA ASP A 171 -7.65 -5.38 4.78
C ASP A 171 -8.92 -5.35 3.91
N ALA A 172 -8.85 -4.76 2.71
CA ALA A 172 -9.95 -4.76 1.75
C ALA A 172 -10.29 -6.17 1.26
N ALA A 173 -9.28 -7.01 0.99
CA ALA A 173 -9.48 -8.42 0.62
C ALA A 173 -10.15 -9.21 1.76
N ALA A 174 -9.71 -9.01 3.00
CA ALA A 174 -10.30 -9.67 4.17
C ALA A 174 -11.74 -9.21 4.45
N ALA A 175 -12.06 -7.95 4.15
CA ALA A 175 -13.39 -7.38 4.30
C ALA A 175 -14.33 -7.71 3.11
N GLY A 176 -13.82 -8.29 2.03
CA GLY A 176 -14.60 -8.53 0.80
C GLY A 176 -14.99 -7.23 0.09
N SER A 177 -14.17 -6.18 0.21
CA SER A 177 -14.43 -4.84 -0.33
C SER A 177 -13.46 -4.44 -1.45
N LEU A 178 -12.91 -5.43 -2.16
CA LEU A 178 -12.18 -5.18 -3.42
C LEU A 178 -13.19 -4.84 -4.52
N PHE A 179 -12.80 -3.94 -5.41
CA PHE A 179 -13.60 -3.55 -6.58
C PHE A 179 -13.44 -4.59 -7.68
N GLU A 180 -14.47 -4.85 -8.48
CA GLU A 180 -14.24 -5.50 -9.78
C GLU A 180 -13.39 -4.54 -10.65
N LEU A 181 -12.45 -5.05 -11.45
CA LEU A 181 -11.60 -4.15 -12.24
C LEU A 181 -12.41 -3.32 -13.23
N ALA A 182 -13.48 -3.89 -13.78
CA ALA A 182 -14.42 -3.18 -14.65
C ALA A 182 -15.06 -1.96 -13.96
N ASP A 183 -15.26 -1.99 -12.64
CA ASP A 183 -15.76 -0.83 -11.88
C ASP A 183 -14.72 0.30 -11.79
N LEU A 184 -13.45 0.00 -12.10
CA LEU A 184 -12.33 0.93 -12.10
C LEU A 184 -11.87 1.32 -13.50
N ASP A 185 -12.62 0.99 -14.55
CA ASP A 185 -12.26 1.34 -15.94
C ASP A 185 -12.38 2.85 -16.20
N GLY A 186 -13.44 3.48 -15.70
CA GLY A 186 -13.76 4.88 -16.01
C GLY A 186 -13.23 5.89 -14.98
N SER A 187 -13.61 5.73 -13.71
CA SER A 187 -13.22 6.66 -12.66
C SER A 187 -13.01 5.96 -11.34
N PHE A 188 -12.10 6.50 -10.53
CA PHE A 188 -11.86 5.97 -9.19
C PHE A 188 -12.87 6.54 -8.19
N PRO A 189 -13.26 5.74 -7.19
CA PRO A 189 -14.14 6.19 -6.13
C PRO A 189 -13.44 7.23 -5.25
N GLY A 190 -14.21 8.18 -4.71
CA GLY A 190 -13.69 9.21 -3.80
C GLY A 190 -13.45 8.72 -2.36
N GLY A 191 -12.79 9.55 -1.56
CA GLY A 191 -12.62 9.32 -0.12
C GLY A 191 -11.74 8.10 0.22
N ALA A 192 -12.12 7.33 1.24
CA ALA A 192 -11.35 6.18 1.71
C ALA A 192 -11.21 5.05 0.66
N PHE A 193 -12.15 4.98 -0.29
CA PHE A 193 -12.15 3.99 -1.36
C PHE A 193 -11.12 4.30 -2.46
N PHE A 194 -10.72 5.56 -2.60
CA PHE A 194 -9.66 5.99 -3.51
C PHE A 194 -8.36 5.21 -3.23
N GLY A 195 -7.96 5.14 -1.96
CA GLY A 195 -6.76 4.40 -1.55
C GLY A 195 -6.81 2.91 -1.86
N VAL A 196 -8.01 2.30 -1.80
CA VAL A 196 -8.21 0.88 -2.16
C VAL A 196 -8.07 0.71 -3.68
N ALA A 197 -8.69 1.57 -4.49
CA ALA A 197 -8.59 1.52 -5.95
C ALA A 197 -7.13 1.66 -6.44
N TYR A 198 -6.37 2.60 -5.86
CA TYR A 198 -4.93 2.74 -6.15
C TYR A 198 -4.12 1.51 -5.76
N ALA A 199 -4.32 1.01 -4.54
CA ALA A 199 -3.61 -0.18 -4.04
C ALA A 199 -3.91 -1.43 -4.88
N GLN A 200 -5.16 -1.59 -5.30
CA GLN A 200 -5.60 -2.66 -6.18
C GLN A 200 -4.96 -2.54 -7.57
N SER A 201 -4.99 -1.35 -8.17
CA SER A 201 -4.46 -1.09 -9.51
C SER A 201 -2.97 -1.41 -9.62
N VAL A 202 -2.15 -0.87 -8.71
CA VAL A 202 -0.71 -1.16 -8.70
C VAL A 202 -0.42 -2.62 -8.40
N SER A 203 -1.17 -3.25 -7.49
CA SER A 203 -0.98 -4.67 -7.18
C SER A 203 -1.33 -5.58 -8.34
N PHE A 204 -2.35 -5.24 -9.13
CA PHE A 204 -2.71 -6.00 -10.31
C PHE A 204 -1.65 -5.83 -11.41
N VAL A 205 -1.15 -4.61 -11.65
CA VAL A 205 -0.03 -4.38 -12.59
C VAL A 205 1.24 -5.13 -12.15
N GLU A 206 1.60 -5.11 -10.86
CA GLU A 206 2.73 -5.90 -10.33
C GLU A 206 2.52 -7.40 -10.56
N TRP A 207 1.28 -7.91 -10.44
CA TRP A 207 0.96 -9.31 -10.72
C TRP A 207 1.08 -9.64 -12.22
N LEU A 208 0.65 -8.74 -13.10
CA LEU A 208 0.81 -8.88 -14.54
C LEU A 208 2.28 -8.93 -14.95
N ILE A 209 3.11 -8.07 -14.36
CA ILE A 209 4.57 -8.06 -14.57
C ILE A 209 5.19 -9.34 -14.00
N ALA A 210 4.79 -9.80 -12.81
CA ALA A 210 5.27 -11.08 -12.27
C ALA A 210 4.89 -12.28 -13.14
N ARG A 211 3.78 -12.19 -13.88
CA ARG A 211 3.28 -13.24 -14.76
C ARG A 211 3.98 -13.27 -16.13
N GLY A 212 4.13 -12.11 -16.78
CA GLY A 212 4.57 -12.00 -18.16
C GLY A 212 5.86 -11.19 -18.38
N GLY A 213 6.41 -10.60 -17.33
CA GLY A 213 7.47 -9.59 -17.44
C GLY A 213 6.95 -8.24 -17.95
N GLU A 214 7.84 -7.25 -17.96
CA GLU A 214 7.57 -5.91 -18.47
C GLU A 214 7.27 -5.91 -19.98
N ASP A 215 7.95 -6.77 -20.75
CA ASP A 215 7.75 -6.89 -22.20
C ASP A 215 6.31 -7.28 -22.56
N THR A 216 5.66 -8.13 -21.76
CA THR A 216 4.27 -8.51 -22.00
C THR A 216 3.31 -7.37 -21.67
N LEU A 217 3.61 -6.56 -20.66
CA LEU A 217 2.84 -5.35 -20.36
C LEU A 217 2.99 -4.32 -21.49
N LEU A 218 4.20 -4.12 -22.02
CA LEU A 218 4.44 -3.26 -23.17
C LEU A 218 3.76 -3.79 -24.44
N LEU A 219 3.69 -5.11 -24.62
CA LEU A 219 2.93 -5.74 -25.71
C LEU A 219 1.43 -5.46 -25.56
N PHE A 220 0.90 -5.50 -24.34
CA PHE A 220 -0.49 -5.13 -24.08
C PHE A 220 -0.76 -3.66 -24.44
N LEU A 221 0.08 -2.72 -23.97
CA LEU A 221 -0.05 -1.30 -24.34
C LEU A 221 0.03 -1.08 -25.85
N ARG A 222 0.90 -1.83 -26.54
CA ARG A 222 0.99 -1.81 -28.00
C ARG A 222 -0.29 -2.27 -28.67
N TYR A 223 -0.93 -3.33 -28.18
CA TYR A 223 -2.21 -3.77 -28.76
C TYR A 223 -3.32 -2.72 -28.58
N LEU A 224 -3.34 -2.01 -27.45
CA LEU A 224 -4.22 -0.86 -27.28
C LEU A 224 -3.92 0.24 -28.31
N ASP A 225 -2.65 0.58 -28.53
CA ASP A 225 -2.22 1.57 -29.54
C ASP A 225 -2.51 1.16 -31.00
N GLU A 226 -2.72 -0.14 -31.24
CA GLU A 226 -3.04 -0.72 -32.54
C GLU A 226 -4.56 -0.94 -32.72
N ASP A 227 -5.38 -0.08 -32.08
CA ASP A 227 -6.84 0.00 -32.27
C ASP A 227 -7.61 -1.25 -31.79
N GLN A 228 -7.09 -1.92 -30.76
CA GLN A 228 -7.80 -3.04 -30.13
C GLN A 228 -8.47 -2.62 -28.82
N ASP A 229 -9.70 -3.10 -28.64
CA ASP A 229 -10.41 -2.99 -27.37
C ASP A 229 -9.58 -3.63 -26.22
N PRO A 230 -9.71 -3.14 -24.98
CA PRO A 230 -8.92 -3.61 -23.83
C PRO A 230 -8.96 -5.12 -23.60
N GLU A 231 -10.13 -5.74 -23.70
CA GLU A 231 -10.31 -7.18 -23.48
C GLU A 231 -9.57 -8.05 -24.51
N PRO A 232 -9.81 -7.90 -25.83
CA PRO A 232 -9.06 -8.65 -26.84
C PRO A 232 -7.57 -8.33 -26.83
N ALA A 233 -7.17 -7.07 -26.58
CA ALA A 233 -5.76 -6.70 -26.43
C ALA A 233 -5.10 -7.43 -25.24
N PHE A 234 -5.77 -7.48 -24.09
CA PHE A 234 -5.30 -8.19 -22.90
C PHE A 234 -5.18 -9.70 -23.16
N ALA A 235 -6.21 -10.29 -23.76
CA ALA A 235 -6.22 -11.71 -24.09
C ALA A 235 -5.12 -12.08 -25.08
N ALA A 236 -4.84 -11.22 -26.07
CA ALA A 236 -3.74 -11.41 -27.02
C ALA A 236 -2.37 -11.34 -26.34
N ALA A 237 -2.15 -10.42 -25.39
CA ALA A 237 -0.88 -10.27 -24.69
C ALA A 237 -0.63 -11.38 -23.65
N TYR A 238 -1.62 -11.69 -22.81
CA TYR A 238 -1.42 -12.59 -21.66
C TYR A 238 -1.93 -14.02 -21.86
N GLY A 239 -2.69 -14.28 -22.94
CA GLY A 239 -3.22 -15.61 -23.26
C GLY A 239 -4.32 -16.09 -22.31
N LEU A 240 -5.01 -15.18 -21.62
CA LEU A 240 -6.19 -15.42 -20.78
C LEU A 240 -7.07 -14.17 -20.77
N SER A 241 -8.36 -14.32 -20.43
CA SER A 241 -9.27 -13.19 -20.25
C SER A 241 -8.88 -12.31 -19.06
N LEU A 242 -9.31 -11.04 -19.06
CA LEU A 242 -9.11 -10.15 -17.92
C LEU A 242 -9.81 -10.68 -16.67
N ASP A 243 -11.04 -11.19 -16.80
CA ASP A 243 -11.79 -11.85 -15.72
C ASP A 243 -11.00 -13.02 -15.08
N ASP A 244 -10.43 -13.91 -15.91
CA ASP A 244 -9.62 -15.03 -15.42
C ASP A 244 -8.35 -14.54 -14.70
N ALA A 245 -7.75 -13.46 -15.19
CA ALA A 245 -6.58 -12.84 -14.57
C ALA A 245 -6.94 -12.21 -13.22
N GLU A 246 -8.02 -11.45 -13.15
CA GLU A 246 -8.53 -10.84 -11.93
C GLU A 246 -8.83 -11.91 -10.87
N GLU A 247 -9.53 -12.98 -11.23
CA GLU A 247 -9.87 -14.05 -10.29
C GLU A 247 -8.61 -14.76 -9.74
N ARG A 248 -7.58 -14.96 -10.59
CA ARG A 248 -6.29 -15.53 -10.17
C ARG A 248 -5.54 -14.59 -9.23
N TRP A 249 -5.49 -13.30 -9.54
CA TRP A 249 -4.88 -12.28 -8.70
C TRP A 249 -5.57 -12.18 -7.34
N ARG A 250 -6.91 -12.15 -7.30
CA ARG A 250 -7.70 -12.15 -6.05
C ARG A 250 -7.40 -13.35 -5.17
N ARG A 251 -7.30 -14.55 -5.75
CA ARG A 251 -6.91 -15.77 -5.01
C ARG A 251 -5.50 -15.68 -4.43
N GLN A 252 -4.58 -15.02 -5.13
CA GLN A 252 -3.21 -14.82 -4.63
C GLN A 252 -3.19 -13.88 -3.42
N ILE A 253 -3.91 -12.76 -3.47
CA ILE A 253 -3.98 -11.77 -2.37
C ILE A 253 -4.71 -12.33 -1.16
N ALA A 254 -5.82 -13.05 -1.38
CA ALA A 254 -6.56 -13.69 -0.30
C ALA A 254 -5.73 -14.74 0.46
N GLY A 255 -4.60 -15.16 -0.13
CA GLY A 255 -3.83 -16.31 0.29
C GLY A 255 -4.65 -17.58 0.08
N GLY A 256 -4.23 -18.45 -0.86
CA GLY A 256 -4.73 -19.83 -0.88
C GLY A 256 -4.72 -20.44 0.53
N PRO A 257 -5.49 -21.51 0.83
CA PRO A 257 -6.11 -21.88 2.12
C PRO A 257 -5.40 -21.61 3.48
N LEU A 258 -4.11 -21.28 3.51
CA LEU A 258 -3.34 -20.73 4.62
C LEU A 258 -3.51 -19.20 4.87
N GLY A 259 -4.12 -18.42 3.97
CA GLY A 259 -4.39 -16.98 4.17
C GLY A 259 -5.36 -16.65 5.33
N LYS A 260 -5.98 -17.68 5.92
CA LYS A 260 -6.89 -17.58 7.08
C LYS A 260 -6.16 -17.50 8.43
N LEU A 261 -4.84 -17.36 8.46
CA LEU A 261 -4.15 -17.13 9.73
C LEU A 261 -4.43 -15.70 10.21
N PRO A 262 -4.91 -15.52 11.45
CA PRO A 262 -5.18 -14.19 11.98
C PRO A 262 -3.91 -13.34 11.93
N SER A 263 -4.06 -12.06 11.60
CA SER A 263 -2.96 -11.10 11.49
C SER A 263 -2.09 -11.08 12.76
N GLY A 264 -0.81 -10.72 12.61
CA GLY A 264 0.14 -10.69 13.74
C GLY A 264 -0.32 -9.84 14.92
N SER A 265 -1.17 -8.83 14.69
CA SER A 265 -1.81 -8.01 15.72
C SER A 265 -2.86 -8.77 16.54
N ALA A 266 -3.67 -9.63 15.90
CA ALA A 266 -4.61 -10.49 16.59
C ALA A 266 -3.88 -11.57 17.42
N MET A 267 -2.77 -12.11 16.93
CA MET A 267 -1.92 -13.02 17.70
C MET A 267 -1.24 -12.32 18.89
N PHE A 268 -0.80 -11.07 18.73
CA PHE A 268 -0.21 -10.27 19.81
C PHE A 268 -1.24 -9.92 20.90
N GLY A 269 -2.48 -9.59 20.51
CA GLY A 269 -3.60 -9.37 21.43
C GLY A 269 -3.96 -10.61 22.26
N ALA A 270 -3.97 -11.79 21.64
CA ALA A 270 -4.18 -13.05 22.34
C ALA A 270 -3.01 -13.36 23.30
N PHE A 271 -1.76 -13.15 22.88
CA PHE A 271 -0.58 -13.39 23.71
C PHE A 271 -0.54 -12.47 24.93
N THR A 272 -0.80 -11.17 24.76
CA THR A 272 -0.83 -10.20 25.86
C THR A 272 -1.95 -10.48 26.86
N THR A 273 -3.13 -10.88 26.38
CA THR A 273 -4.25 -11.27 27.24
C THR A 273 -3.92 -12.53 28.07
N LEU A 274 -3.36 -13.56 27.44
CA LEU A 274 -2.98 -14.80 28.12
C LEU A 274 -1.81 -14.59 29.09
N PHE A 275 -0.83 -13.76 28.73
CA PHE A 275 0.28 -13.39 29.60
C PHE A 275 -0.19 -12.59 30.83
N GLY A 276 -1.09 -11.61 30.63
CA GLY A 276 -1.71 -10.85 31.71
C GLY A 276 -2.55 -11.74 32.65
N LEU A 277 -3.32 -12.69 32.09
CA LEU A 277 -4.07 -13.67 32.87
C LEU A 277 -3.14 -14.60 33.67
N GLY A 278 -2.02 -15.04 33.08
CA GLY A 278 -1.00 -15.83 33.76
C GLY A 278 -0.34 -15.08 34.93
N LEU A 279 -0.05 -13.78 34.76
CA LEU A 279 0.47 -12.92 35.82
C LEU A 279 -0.55 -12.74 36.96
N MET A 280 -1.81 -12.50 36.61
CA MET A 280 -2.94 -12.42 37.55
C MET A 280 -3.09 -13.70 38.38
N ILE A 281 -3.09 -14.86 37.73
CA ILE A 281 -3.16 -16.18 38.39
C ILE A 281 -1.96 -16.38 39.32
N ARG A 282 -0.74 -16.05 38.87
CA ARG A 282 0.48 -16.15 39.69
C ARG A 282 0.41 -15.25 40.93
N VAL A 283 -0.06 -14.01 40.78
CA VAL A 283 -0.23 -13.07 41.90
C VAL A 283 -1.31 -13.57 42.87
N PHE A 284 -2.43 -14.07 42.35
CA PHE A 284 -3.51 -14.64 43.15
C PHE A 284 -3.03 -15.82 44.00
N PHE A 285 -2.33 -16.79 43.41
CA PHE A 285 -1.78 -17.94 44.15
C PHE A 285 -0.69 -17.53 45.13
N ARG A 286 0.16 -16.54 44.81
CA ARG A 286 1.16 -16.02 45.73
C ARG A 286 0.53 -15.36 46.95
N ARG A 287 -0.51 -14.53 46.76
CA ARG A 287 -1.28 -13.91 47.84
C ARG A 287 -1.97 -14.94 48.72
N ARG A 288 -2.61 -15.95 48.11
CA ARG A 288 -3.29 -17.02 48.84
C ARG A 288 -2.31 -17.86 49.66
N ARG A 289 -1.09 -18.07 49.18
CA ARG A 289 -0.04 -18.78 49.91
C ARG A 289 0.48 -17.95 51.11
N ALA A 290 0.70 -16.65 50.90
CA ALA A 290 1.09 -15.74 51.99
C ALA A 290 0.02 -15.63 53.09
N GLN A 291 -1.27 -15.59 52.73
CA GLN A 291 -2.37 -15.59 53.70
C GLN A 291 -2.51 -16.91 54.49
N ARG A 292 -2.07 -18.03 53.91
CA ARG A 292 -2.03 -19.32 54.64
C ARG A 292 -0.96 -19.30 55.70
N TRP A 293 0.25 -18.83 55.36
CA TRP A 293 1.36 -18.72 56.32
C TRP A 293 1.03 -17.77 57.47
N ALA A 294 0.44 -16.60 57.20
CA ALA A 294 0.02 -15.68 58.26
C ALA A 294 -1.01 -16.30 59.22
N ARG A 295 -1.96 -17.09 58.71
CA ARG A 295 -2.94 -17.79 59.56
C ARG A 295 -2.32 -18.93 60.38
N GLU A 296 -1.34 -19.63 59.82
CA GLU A 296 -0.61 -20.68 60.53
C GLU A 296 0.23 -20.09 61.67
N GLU A 297 0.84 -18.93 61.48
CA GLU A 297 1.53 -18.16 62.52
C GLU A 297 0.55 -17.70 63.62
N ASP A 298 -0.56 -17.04 63.26
CA ASP A 298 -1.57 -16.59 64.21
C ASP A 298 -2.14 -17.76 65.05
N LEU A 299 -2.38 -18.91 64.41
CA LEU A 299 -2.84 -20.13 65.09
C LEU A 299 -1.78 -20.69 66.04
N ALA A 300 -0.51 -20.71 65.62
CA ALA A 300 0.60 -21.18 66.46
C ALA A 300 0.79 -20.28 67.69
N GLU A 301 0.69 -18.96 67.54
CA GLU A 301 0.75 -18.00 68.65
C GLU A 301 -0.44 -18.17 69.62
N ALA A 302 -1.66 -18.35 69.10
CA ALA A 302 -2.84 -18.57 69.91
C ALA A 302 -2.77 -19.89 70.72
N VAL A 303 -2.25 -20.96 70.11
CA VAL A 303 -2.03 -22.25 70.79
C VAL A 303 -0.98 -22.09 71.89
N ALA A 304 0.16 -21.46 71.60
CA ALA A 304 1.23 -21.22 72.59
C ALA A 304 0.74 -20.36 73.77
N ALA A 305 -0.07 -19.32 73.50
CA ALA A 305 -0.68 -18.50 74.54
C ALA A 305 -1.67 -19.31 75.41
N GLY A 306 -2.46 -20.19 74.80
CA GLY A 306 -3.38 -21.09 75.51
C GLY A 306 -2.66 -22.10 76.41
N GLU A 307 -1.57 -22.70 75.92
CA GLU A 307 -0.72 -23.61 76.70
C GLU A 307 -0.05 -22.90 77.88
N ALA A 308 0.47 -21.68 77.66
CA ALA A 308 1.06 -20.87 78.73
C ALA A 308 0.05 -20.49 79.81
N ALA A 309 -1.17 -20.10 79.41
CA ALA A 309 -2.26 -19.77 80.33
C ALA A 309 -2.70 -21.01 81.15
N ARG A 310 -2.79 -22.18 80.51
CA ARG A 310 -3.10 -23.44 81.19
C ARG A 310 -2.02 -23.82 82.20
N ALA A 311 -0.74 -23.73 81.83
CA ALA A 311 0.37 -24.00 82.74
C ALA A 311 0.42 -23.00 83.92
N ALA A 312 0.00 -21.75 83.71
CA ALA A 312 -0.14 -20.77 84.79
C ALA A 312 -1.30 -21.10 85.74
N TYR A 313 -2.45 -21.53 85.21
CA TYR A 313 -3.60 -21.98 85.99
C TYR A 313 -3.31 -23.24 86.82
N GLU A 314 -2.63 -24.23 86.24
CA GLU A 314 -2.25 -25.45 86.96
C GLU A 314 -1.27 -25.15 88.12
N ARG A 315 -0.37 -24.16 87.94
CA ARG A 315 0.50 -23.67 89.02
C ARG A 315 -0.24 -22.93 90.14
N SER A 316 -1.30 -22.17 89.82
CA SER A 316 -2.08 -21.47 90.85
C SER A 316 -3.09 -22.37 91.56
N GLY A 317 -3.63 -23.40 90.87
CA GLY A 317 -4.52 -24.41 91.45
C GLY A 317 -3.84 -25.37 92.43
N SER A 318 -2.51 -25.55 92.32
CA SER A 318 -1.72 -26.36 93.25
C SER A 318 -1.47 -25.69 94.62
N ALA A 319 -1.85 -24.41 94.80
CA ALA A 319 -1.59 -23.65 96.03
C ALA A 319 -2.79 -23.58 97.01
N GLY A 320 -3.89 -24.28 96.71
CA GLY A 320 -5.17 -24.12 97.41
C GLY A 320 -5.81 -25.41 97.92
N SER A 321 -5.10 -26.23 98.69
CA SER A 321 -5.73 -27.20 99.60
C SER A 321 -5.13 -27.04 101.00
N GLY A 322 -5.62 -26.04 101.73
CA GLY A 322 -5.30 -25.81 103.13
C GLY A 322 -6.06 -26.79 104.03
N ASP A 323 -5.36 -27.37 104.99
CA ASP A 323 -5.93 -28.11 106.12
C ASP A 323 -6.34 -27.08 107.20
N PRO A 324 -7.53 -27.17 107.82
CA PRO A 324 -7.97 -26.19 108.83
C PRO A 324 -7.33 -26.48 110.21
N PRO A 325 -7.08 -25.45 111.03
CA PRO A 325 -6.40 -25.61 112.31
C PRO A 325 -7.34 -26.17 113.39
N ARG A 326 -6.77 -26.97 114.30
CA ARG A 326 -7.39 -27.45 115.55
C ARG A 326 -7.25 -26.43 116.67
#